data_AF-A0A950AZD2-F1
#
_entry.id   AF-A0A950AZD2-F1
#
_cell.length_a   1.000
_cell.length_b   1.000
_cell.length_c   1.000
_cell.angle_alpha   90.00
_cell.angle_beta   90.00
_cell.angle_gamma   90.00
#
_symmetry.space_group_name_H-M   'P 1'
#
loop_
_entity.id
_entity.type
_entity.pdbx_description
1 polymer ?
#
loop_
_entity_poly.entity_id
_entity_poly.type
_entity_poly.pdbx_seq_one_letter_code
_entity_poly.pdbx_strand_id
1 'polypeptide(L)'
;MSSPVSSRPASLAAAQPARQGLVSARLLTVIALALLAAIWNFLPDFTVVVLCYIGLYSMVALGLVMLTGVGGMTSFGQAAFVGVGAYATAWVCTSPLAASALGGLLGTQALPWLGLLLGFVITFAVAWVLGSVTVKLQGHYLPLCTIAWGLSLYYLFGNMEFLGGQTGLTGIPAIKIAGLDLSSSRTIGVVIWAVMLLAMWLLHNLLDSREGRAIRSLKGGQIMAESMGVNTA
;
A
#
# COMPACT_ATOMS: atom_id res chain seq x y z
N MET A 1 -2.54 -22.31 71.19
CA MET A 1 -3.87 -22.03 70.63
C MET A 1 -3.70 -21.70 69.16
N SER A 2 -3.90 -22.72 68.32
CA SER A 2 -3.70 -22.71 66.86
C SER A 2 -5.06 -22.61 66.18
N SER A 3 -5.38 -21.48 65.58
CA SER A 3 -6.53 -21.35 64.67
C SER A 3 -6.16 -21.90 63.29
N PRO A 4 -6.97 -22.79 62.68
CA PRO A 4 -6.67 -23.33 61.36
C PRO A 4 -6.98 -22.28 60.27
N VAL A 5 -6.02 -22.04 59.39
CA VAL A 5 -6.21 -21.27 58.15
C VAL A 5 -7.03 -22.15 57.21
N SER A 6 -8.25 -21.74 56.86
CA SER A 6 -9.09 -22.46 55.90
C SER A 6 -8.50 -22.33 54.49
N SER A 7 -8.02 -23.42 53.90
CA SER A 7 -7.71 -23.49 52.47
C SER A 7 -9.00 -23.61 51.67
N ARG A 8 -9.49 -22.49 51.12
CA ARG A 8 -10.49 -22.54 50.05
C ARG A 8 -9.82 -23.18 48.82
N PRO A 9 -10.37 -24.24 48.22
CA PRO A 9 -9.89 -24.69 46.93
C PRO A 9 -10.13 -23.58 45.91
N ALA A 10 -9.08 -23.21 45.16
CA ALA A 10 -9.19 -22.31 44.02
C ALA A 10 -10.23 -22.90 43.07
N SER A 11 -11.41 -22.29 43.01
CA SER A 11 -12.40 -22.60 41.99
C SER A 11 -11.74 -22.35 40.65
N LEU A 12 -11.47 -23.42 39.90
CA LEU A 12 -11.08 -23.34 38.50
C LEU A 12 -12.16 -22.53 37.79
N ALA A 13 -11.87 -21.26 37.50
CA ALA A 13 -12.72 -20.43 36.68
C ALA A 13 -12.79 -21.13 35.32
N ALA A 14 -13.89 -21.85 35.09
CA ALA A 14 -14.19 -22.46 33.81
C ALA A 14 -14.09 -21.35 32.77
N ALA A 15 -13.11 -21.46 31.87
CA ALA A 15 -12.97 -20.55 30.74
C ALA A 15 -14.30 -20.53 30.00
N GLN A 16 -15.03 -19.41 30.09
CA GLN A 16 -16.26 -19.25 29.34
C GLN A 16 -15.91 -19.43 27.85
N PRO A 17 -16.57 -20.34 27.12
CA PRO A 17 -16.33 -20.49 25.70
C PRO A 17 -16.62 -19.14 25.06
N ALA A 18 -15.62 -18.57 24.39
CA ALA A 18 -15.77 -17.32 23.66
C ALA A 18 -17.01 -17.45 22.77
N ARG A 19 -18.02 -16.61 22.99
CA ARG A 19 -19.23 -16.55 22.17
C ARG A 19 -18.78 -16.33 20.72
N GLN A 20 -18.68 -17.40 19.95
CA GLN A 20 -18.50 -17.33 18.51
C GLN A 20 -19.81 -16.79 17.96
N GLY A 21 -19.88 -15.47 17.75
CA GLY A 21 -21.00 -14.87 17.04
C GLY A 21 -21.22 -15.62 15.72
N LEU A 22 -22.48 -15.90 15.40
CA LEU A 22 -22.91 -16.69 14.23
C LEU A 22 -22.40 -16.15 12.87
N VAL A 23 -21.82 -14.94 12.85
CA VAL A 23 -21.29 -14.29 11.66
C VAL A 23 -19.83 -13.94 11.89
N SER A 24 -18.93 -14.66 11.20
CA SER A 24 -17.50 -14.33 11.19
C SER A 24 -17.26 -12.97 10.52
N ALA A 25 -16.34 -12.15 11.04
CA ALA A 25 -15.98 -10.87 10.43
C ALA A 25 -15.59 -11.01 8.94
N ARG A 26 -15.01 -12.14 8.56
CA ARG A 26 -14.68 -12.46 7.16
C ARG A 26 -15.93 -12.61 6.28
N LEU A 27 -16.99 -13.20 6.83
CA LEU A 27 -18.25 -13.36 6.11
C LEU A 27 -18.91 -12.00 5.85
N LEU A 28 -18.89 -11.11 6.85
CA LEU A 28 -19.39 -9.74 6.69
C LEU A 28 -18.63 -8.97 5.61
N THR A 29 -17.30 -9.08 5.58
CA THR A 29 -16.50 -8.41 4.53
C THR A 29 -16.80 -8.93 3.14
N VAL A 30 -16.97 -10.25 2.98
CA VAL A 30 -17.31 -10.85 1.68
C VAL A 30 -18.71 -10.41 1.23
N ILE A 31 -19.69 -10.41 2.15
CA ILE A 31 -21.04 -9.93 1.86
C ILE A 31 -21.01 -8.45 1.44
N ALA A 32 -20.29 -7.60 2.15
CA ALA A 32 -20.17 -6.18 1.80
C ALA A 32 -19.56 -5.97 0.41
N LEU A 33 -18.51 -6.72 0.05
CA LEU A 33 -17.89 -6.67 -1.27
C LEU A 33 -18.82 -7.19 -2.37
N ALA A 34 -19.55 -8.28 -2.11
CA ALA A 34 -20.52 -8.83 -3.05
C ALA A 34 -21.68 -7.85 -3.30
N LEU A 35 -22.18 -7.20 -2.26
CA LEU A 35 -23.20 -6.16 -2.39
C LEU A 35 -22.68 -4.97 -3.19
N LEU A 36 -21.45 -4.49 -2.90
CA LEU A 36 -20.83 -3.40 -3.65
C LEU A 36 -20.69 -3.75 -5.14
N ALA A 37 -20.26 -4.97 -5.46
CA ALA A 37 -20.15 -5.44 -6.83
C ALA A 37 -21.53 -5.52 -7.52
N ALA A 38 -22.56 -5.99 -6.81
CA ALA A 38 -23.92 -6.10 -7.35
C ALA A 38 -24.55 -4.73 -7.66
N ILE A 39 -24.31 -3.73 -6.83
CA ILE A 39 -24.83 -2.37 -7.04
C ILE A 39 -23.94 -1.51 -7.93
N TRP A 40 -22.72 -1.97 -8.30
CA TRP A 40 -21.70 -1.19 -8.99
C TRP A 40 -22.26 -0.42 -10.18
N ASN A 41 -23.01 -1.09 -11.06
CA ASN A 41 -23.53 -0.51 -12.29
C ASN A 41 -24.68 0.50 -12.08
N PHE A 42 -25.29 0.52 -10.90
CA PHE A 42 -26.43 1.39 -10.55
C PHE A 42 -26.00 2.64 -9.76
N LEU A 43 -24.73 2.73 -9.35
CA LEU A 43 -24.22 3.88 -8.62
C LEU A 43 -24.08 5.12 -9.51
N PRO A 44 -24.35 6.33 -8.99
CA PRO A 44 -24.03 7.59 -9.66
C PRO A 44 -22.54 7.73 -9.95
N ASP A 45 -22.16 8.40 -11.04
CA ASP A 45 -20.76 8.52 -11.47
C ASP A 45 -19.88 9.23 -10.44
N PHE A 46 -20.41 10.24 -9.74
CA PHE A 46 -19.71 10.89 -8.64
C PHE A 46 -19.31 9.89 -7.54
N THR A 47 -20.24 9.01 -7.16
CA THR A 47 -19.97 7.99 -6.13
C THR A 47 -18.94 6.97 -6.61
N VAL A 48 -18.98 6.60 -7.89
CA VAL A 48 -17.96 5.73 -8.50
C VAL A 48 -16.57 6.38 -8.42
N VAL A 49 -16.44 7.66 -8.77
CA VAL A 49 -15.17 8.39 -8.67
C VAL A 49 -14.66 8.44 -7.23
N VAL A 50 -15.53 8.72 -6.26
CA VAL A 50 -15.17 8.69 -4.83
C VAL A 50 -14.71 7.29 -4.41
N LEU A 51 -15.40 6.23 -4.85
CA LEU A 51 -14.99 4.84 -4.59
C LEU A 51 -13.64 4.50 -5.23
N CYS A 52 -13.32 5.03 -6.40
CA CYS A 52 -11.99 4.89 -7.01
C CYS A 52 -10.91 5.52 -6.13
N TYR A 53 -11.13 6.75 -5.62
CA TYR A 53 -10.20 7.38 -4.68
C TYR A 53 -10.06 6.59 -3.39
N ILE A 54 -11.15 6.08 -2.83
CA ILE A 54 -11.11 5.21 -1.65
C ILE A 54 -10.24 3.98 -1.92
N GLY A 55 -10.41 3.30 -3.07
CA GLY A 55 -9.60 2.15 -3.45
C GLY A 55 -8.11 2.49 -3.58
N LEU A 56 -7.79 3.60 -4.26
CA LEU A 56 -6.41 4.08 -4.40
C LEU A 56 -5.76 4.41 -3.04
N TYR A 57 -6.42 5.21 -2.21
CA TYR A 57 -5.89 5.57 -0.89
C TYR A 57 -5.84 4.40 0.07
N SER A 58 -6.72 3.40 -0.08
CA SER A 58 -6.67 2.16 0.70
C SER A 58 -5.39 1.38 0.42
N MET A 59 -4.90 1.33 -0.83
CA MET A 59 -3.61 0.70 -1.13
C MET A 59 -2.44 1.40 -0.44
N VAL A 60 -2.46 2.74 -0.39
CA VAL A 60 -1.47 3.53 0.34
C VAL A 60 -1.55 3.23 1.84
N ALA A 61 -2.77 3.15 2.38
CA ALA A 61 -3.02 2.81 3.77
C ALA A 61 -2.56 1.38 4.13
N LEU A 62 -2.66 0.41 3.22
CA LEU A 62 -2.11 -0.93 3.43
C LEU A 62 -0.60 -0.89 3.67
N GLY A 63 0.14 -0.10 2.88
CA GLY A 63 1.58 0.11 3.09
C GLY A 63 1.88 0.79 4.43
N LEU A 64 1.09 1.79 4.82
CA LEU A 64 1.20 2.46 6.12
C LEU A 64 0.96 1.50 7.29
N VAL A 65 -0.10 0.69 7.22
CA VAL A 65 -0.45 -0.30 8.25
C VAL A 65 0.60 -1.41 8.34
N MET A 66 1.17 -1.83 7.21
CA MET A 66 2.24 -2.82 7.16
C MET A 66 3.48 -2.32 7.93
N LEU A 67 3.96 -1.11 7.64
CA LEU A 67 5.15 -0.56 8.31
C LEU A 67 4.87 -0.18 9.77
N THR A 68 3.82 0.60 10.00
CA THR A 68 3.53 1.17 11.33
C THR A 68 2.87 0.16 12.25
N GLY A 69 1.85 -0.54 11.75
CA GLY A 69 1.04 -1.47 12.54
C GLY A 69 1.75 -2.80 12.80
N VAL A 70 2.37 -3.37 11.76
CA VAL A 70 3.01 -4.70 11.82
C VAL A 70 4.50 -4.60 12.11
N GLY A 71 5.24 -3.77 11.37
CA GLY A 71 6.68 -3.59 11.55
C GLY A 71 7.07 -2.73 12.76
N GLY A 72 6.14 -2.00 13.37
CA GLY A 72 6.40 -1.11 14.51
C GLY A 72 7.20 0.15 14.16
N MET A 73 7.40 0.43 12.87
CA MET A 73 8.13 1.58 12.38
C MET A 73 7.16 2.61 11.83
N THR A 74 7.00 3.73 12.54
CA THR A 74 6.16 4.84 12.09
C THR A 74 6.79 5.50 10.85
N SER A 75 6.07 5.49 9.72
CA SER A 75 6.52 6.09 8.46
C SER A 75 5.38 6.83 7.78
N PHE A 76 5.65 8.03 7.28
CA PHE A 76 4.70 8.90 6.57
C PHE A 76 5.14 9.20 5.12
N GLY A 77 6.07 8.41 4.56
CA GLY A 77 6.66 8.66 3.24
C GLY A 77 5.87 8.09 2.05
N GLN A 78 4.75 7.41 2.26
CA GLN A 78 4.06 6.62 1.23
C GLN A 78 3.61 7.47 0.03
N ALA A 79 3.13 8.70 0.29
CA ALA A 79 2.71 9.63 -0.74
C ALA A 79 3.84 9.97 -1.72
N ALA A 80 5.09 10.02 -1.23
CA ALA A 80 6.26 10.30 -2.07
C ALA A 80 6.47 9.20 -3.11
N PHE A 81 6.38 7.93 -2.70
CA PHE A 81 6.55 6.78 -3.58
C PHE A 81 5.39 6.60 -4.57
N VAL A 82 4.17 6.95 -4.16
CA VAL A 82 3.02 7.05 -5.07
C VAL A 82 3.31 8.09 -6.15
N GLY A 83 3.82 9.27 -5.75
CA GLY A 83 4.22 10.33 -6.67
C GLY A 83 5.31 9.89 -7.65
N VAL A 84 6.39 9.27 -7.18
CA VAL A 84 7.47 8.74 -8.04
C VAL A 84 6.91 7.81 -9.12
N GLY A 85 6.06 6.86 -8.73
CA GLY A 85 5.47 5.91 -9.68
C GLY A 85 4.54 6.59 -10.68
N ALA A 86 3.66 7.47 -10.20
CA ALA A 86 2.72 8.20 -11.03
C ALA A 86 3.43 9.09 -12.06
N TYR A 87 4.43 9.88 -11.63
CA TYR A 87 5.19 10.74 -12.54
C TYR A 87 6.08 9.95 -13.50
N ALA A 88 6.67 8.84 -13.07
CA ALA A 88 7.45 7.97 -13.96
C ALA A 88 6.56 7.38 -15.06
N THR A 89 5.39 6.83 -14.72
CA THR A 89 4.44 6.31 -15.71
C THR A 89 3.90 7.42 -16.61
N ALA A 90 3.55 8.58 -16.04
CA ALA A 90 3.04 9.71 -16.81
C ALA A 90 4.08 10.24 -17.81
N TRP A 91 5.33 10.44 -17.37
CA TRP A 91 6.40 10.97 -18.21
C TRP A 91 6.69 10.08 -19.41
N VAL A 92 6.70 8.76 -19.24
CA VAL A 92 6.85 7.79 -20.35
C VAL A 92 5.74 7.95 -21.39
N CYS A 93 4.53 8.29 -20.96
CA CYS A 93 3.38 8.40 -21.83
C CYS A 93 3.25 9.79 -22.51
N THR A 94 3.72 10.85 -21.87
CA THR A 94 3.48 12.23 -22.32
C THR A 94 4.71 12.92 -22.89
N SER A 95 5.93 12.48 -22.54
CA SER A 95 7.16 13.09 -23.05
C SER A 95 7.33 12.78 -24.54
N PRO A 96 7.50 13.78 -25.42
CA PRO A 96 7.68 13.54 -26.86
C PRO A 96 8.88 12.64 -27.17
N LEU A 97 9.95 12.75 -26.38
CA LEU A 97 11.18 11.98 -26.57
C LEU A 97 11.01 10.52 -26.12
N ALA A 98 10.35 10.30 -24.98
CA ALA A 98 10.06 8.95 -24.51
C ALA A 98 9.00 8.27 -25.39
N ALA A 99 7.95 9.00 -25.76
CA ALA A 99 6.86 8.49 -26.58
C ALA A 99 7.32 8.14 -28.00
N SER A 100 8.23 8.92 -28.59
CA SER A 100 8.80 8.60 -29.91
C SER A 100 9.78 7.43 -29.85
N ALA A 101 10.70 7.39 -28.86
CA ALA A 101 11.69 6.32 -28.73
C ALA A 101 11.05 4.97 -28.38
N LEU A 102 10.08 4.94 -27.45
CA LEU A 102 9.45 3.71 -26.98
C LEU A 102 8.20 3.35 -27.79
N GLY A 103 7.46 4.34 -28.30
CA GLY A 103 6.27 4.13 -29.12
C GLY A 103 6.59 3.63 -30.53
N GLY A 104 7.76 3.97 -31.08
CA GLY A 104 8.22 3.42 -32.36
C GLY A 104 8.55 1.93 -32.30
N LEU A 105 8.83 1.39 -31.11
CA LEU A 105 9.30 0.01 -30.92
C LEU A 105 8.16 -0.98 -30.62
N LEU A 106 7.12 -0.54 -29.91
CA LEU A 106 6.04 -1.41 -29.40
C LEU A 106 4.61 -0.94 -29.76
N GLY A 107 4.47 0.18 -30.47
CA GLY A 107 3.18 0.76 -30.84
C GLY A 107 2.53 1.59 -29.72
N THR A 108 1.68 2.54 -30.11
CA THR A 108 1.11 3.56 -29.21
C THR A 108 0.27 3.01 -28.05
N GLN A 109 -0.24 1.78 -28.18
CA GLN A 109 -1.09 1.14 -27.19
C GLN A 109 -0.32 0.45 -26.05
N ALA A 110 0.96 0.16 -26.25
CA ALA A 110 1.80 -0.51 -25.26
C ALA A 110 2.49 0.45 -24.28
N LEU A 111 2.52 1.76 -24.57
CA LEU A 111 3.21 2.74 -23.73
C LEU A 111 2.72 2.79 -22.28
N PRO A 112 1.40 2.76 -21.99
CA PRO A 112 0.95 2.78 -20.60
C PRO A 112 1.46 1.59 -19.77
N TRP A 113 1.52 0.40 -20.38
CA TRP A 113 2.03 -0.81 -19.72
C TRP A 113 3.52 -0.72 -19.43
N LEU A 114 4.29 -0.19 -20.38
CA LEU A 114 5.70 0.04 -20.20
C LEU A 114 5.96 1.13 -19.16
N GLY A 115 5.15 2.19 -19.17
CA GLY A 115 5.16 3.24 -18.14
C GLY A 115 4.87 2.68 -16.75
N LEU A 116 3.93 1.74 -16.61
CA LEU A 116 3.66 1.06 -15.34
C LEU A 116 4.85 0.23 -14.87
N LEU A 117 5.46 -0.57 -15.77
CA LEU A 117 6.64 -1.37 -15.44
C LEU A 117 7.82 -0.48 -15.03
N LEU A 118 8.08 0.57 -15.80
CA LEU A 118 9.16 1.50 -15.55
C LEU A 118 8.91 2.29 -14.25
N GLY A 119 7.66 2.71 -14.02
CA GLY A 119 7.24 3.32 -12.76
C GLY A 119 7.48 2.40 -11.57
N PHE A 120 7.16 1.11 -11.68
CA PHE A 120 7.45 0.12 -10.64
C PHE A 120 8.95 -0.01 -10.36
N VAL A 121 9.77 -0.12 -11.42
CA VAL A 121 11.24 -0.23 -11.31
C VAL A 121 11.86 1.02 -10.69
N ILE A 122 11.47 2.22 -11.13
CA ILE A 122 11.97 3.48 -10.58
C ILE A 122 11.56 3.63 -9.12
N THR A 123 10.28 3.39 -8.80
CA THR A 123 9.81 3.48 -7.41
C THR A 123 10.53 2.49 -6.52
N PHE A 124 10.77 1.26 -6.98
CA PHE A 124 11.56 0.27 -6.25
C PHE A 124 12.99 0.76 -6.00
N ALA A 125 13.67 1.26 -7.04
CA ALA A 125 15.04 1.77 -6.92
C ALA A 125 15.14 2.94 -5.94
N VAL A 126 14.22 3.91 -6.04
CA VAL A 126 14.16 5.07 -5.13
C VAL A 126 13.83 4.61 -3.70
N ALA A 127 12.84 3.73 -3.53
CA ALA A 127 12.47 3.19 -2.22
C ALA A 127 13.62 2.40 -1.58
N TRP A 128 14.37 1.63 -2.36
CA TRP A 128 15.54 0.89 -1.89
C TRP A 128 16.62 1.85 -1.39
N VAL A 129 16.99 2.85 -2.20
CA VAL A 129 18.02 3.84 -1.82
C VAL A 129 17.59 4.62 -0.59
N LEU A 130 16.41 5.25 -0.60
CA LEU A 130 15.93 6.04 0.53
C LEU A 130 15.71 5.16 1.77
N GLY A 131 15.15 3.97 1.61
CA GLY A 131 14.93 3.01 2.70
C GLY A 131 16.23 2.59 3.36
N SER A 132 17.27 2.29 2.58
CA SER A 132 18.59 1.86 3.09
C SER A 132 19.26 2.89 4.01
N VAL A 133 19.00 4.18 3.76
CA VAL A 133 19.52 5.29 4.58
C VAL A 133 18.58 5.59 5.75
N THR A 134 17.27 5.59 5.50
CA THR A 134 16.27 6.06 6.46
C THR A 134 16.01 5.06 7.58
N VAL A 135 16.02 3.74 7.30
CA VAL A 135 15.74 2.69 8.29
C VAL A 135 16.81 2.63 9.41
N LYS A 136 17.98 3.23 9.19
CA LYS A 136 19.04 3.35 10.21
C LYS A 136 18.68 4.33 11.34
N LEU A 137 17.66 5.15 11.15
CA LEU A 137 17.19 6.11 12.15
C LEU A 137 16.29 5.42 13.18
N GLN A 138 16.44 5.79 14.45
CA GLN A 138 15.66 5.22 15.54
C GLN A 138 14.71 6.23 16.19
N GLY A 139 13.66 5.71 16.83
CA GLY A 139 12.69 6.50 17.57
C GLY A 139 11.98 7.54 16.70
N HIS A 140 11.90 8.78 17.20
CA HIS A 140 11.17 9.86 16.53
C HIS A 140 11.86 10.40 15.27
N TYR A 141 13.15 10.09 15.06
CA TYR A 141 13.88 10.56 13.89
C TYR A 141 13.42 9.88 12.60
N LEU A 142 12.99 8.61 12.68
CA LEU A 142 12.49 7.87 11.51
C LEU A 142 11.25 8.54 10.89
N PRO A 143 10.13 8.76 11.61
CA PRO A 143 8.96 9.42 11.03
C PRO A 143 9.27 10.86 10.58
N LEU A 144 10.07 11.64 11.34
CA LEU A 144 10.48 12.98 10.93
C LEU A 144 11.23 12.98 9.59
N CYS A 145 12.16 12.05 9.39
CA CYS A 145 12.88 11.90 8.14
C CYS A 145 11.94 11.49 6.98
N THR A 146 10.97 10.61 7.22
CA THR A 146 10.00 10.24 6.16
C THR A 146 9.09 11.38 5.74
N ILE A 147 8.71 12.27 6.66
CA ILE A 147 7.98 13.51 6.36
C ILE A 147 8.87 14.44 5.52
N ALA A 148 10.13 14.60 5.92
CA ALA A 148 11.10 15.40 5.18
C ALA A 148 11.26 14.89 3.75
N TRP A 149 11.41 13.57 3.54
CA TRP A 149 11.45 12.97 2.20
C TRP A 149 10.18 13.24 1.39
N GLY A 150 9.01 13.08 2.02
CA GLY A 150 7.73 13.38 1.37
C GLY A 150 7.66 14.82 0.87
N LEU A 151 8.07 15.77 1.70
CA LEU A 151 8.07 17.18 1.35
C LEU A 151 9.15 17.55 0.33
N SER A 152 10.36 16.99 0.45
CA SER A 152 11.45 17.20 -0.50
C SER A 152 11.08 16.70 -1.89
N LEU A 153 10.51 15.50 -2.01
CA LEU A 153 10.08 14.97 -3.30
C LEU A 153 8.88 15.73 -3.89
N TYR A 154 7.94 16.16 -3.05
CA TYR A 154 6.85 17.04 -3.46
C TYR A 154 7.37 18.33 -4.11
N TYR A 155 8.28 19.04 -3.43
CA TYR A 155 8.88 20.25 -4.01
C TYR A 155 9.77 19.96 -5.20
N LEU A 156 10.49 18.84 -5.21
CA LEU A 156 11.33 18.45 -6.35
C LEU A 156 10.50 18.30 -7.63
N PHE A 157 9.40 17.54 -7.58
CA PHE A 157 8.52 17.36 -8.74
C PHE A 157 7.90 18.70 -9.17
N GLY A 158 7.52 19.52 -8.20
CA GLY A 158 6.97 20.84 -8.45
C GLY A 158 7.93 21.84 -9.13
N ASN A 159 9.25 21.65 -8.97
CA ASN A 159 10.29 22.48 -9.60
C ASN A 159 10.79 21.90 -10.94
N MET A 160 10.40 20.67 -11.29
CA MET A 160 10.80 20.04 -12.55
C MET A 160 9.83 20.39 -13.67
N GLU A 161 10.25 21.28 -14.58
CA GLU A 161 9.42 21.72 -15.72
C GLU A 161 9.01 20.56 -16.63
N PHE A 162 9.88 19.56 -16.81
CA PHE A 162 9.59 18.39 -17.64
C PHE A 162 8.53 17.44 -17.05
N LEU A 163 8.17 17.61 -15.76
CA LEU A 163 7.05 16.95 -15.08
C LEU A 163 5.78 17.82 -15.08
N GLY A 164 5.80 18.99 -15.74
CA GLY A 164 4.71 19.96 -15.71
C GLY A 164 4.66 20.80 -14.43
N GLY A 165 5.71 20.75 -13.58
CA GLY A 165 5.80 21.51 -12.34
C GLY A 165 4.59 21.30 -11.42
N GLN A 166 4.04 22.39 -10.88
CA GLN A 166 2.86 22.36 -9.99
C GLN A 166 1.55 21.98 -10.71
N THR A 167 1.51 22.07 -12.04
CA THR A 167 0.33 21.71 -12.85
C THR A 167 0.28 20.20 -13.11
N GLY A 168 1.43 19.53 -13.11
CA GLY A 168 1.57 18.12 -13.43
C GLY A 168 1.42 17.80 -14.92
N LEU A 169 1.34 16.50 -15.24
CA LEU A 169 1.24 15.99 -16.60
C LEU A 169 -0.21 15.64 -16.95
N THR A 170 -0.67 16.07 -18.12
CA THR A 170 -2.02 15.80 -18.65
C THR A 170 -1.95 15.04 -19.97
N GLY A 171 -3.10 14.55 -20.46
CA GLY A 171 -3.16 13.83 -21.74
C GLY A 171 -2.58 12.41 -21.69
N ILE A 172 -2.54 11.79 -20.50
CA ILE A 172 -2.09 10.41 -20.35
C ILE A 172 -3.10 9.49 -21.06
N PRO A 173 -2.67 8.69 -22.05
CA PRO A 173 -3.55 7.79 -22.78
C PRO A 173 -4.12 6.72 -21.85
N ALA A 174 -5.41 6.40 -22.04
CA ALA A 174 -6.07 5.36 -21.27
C ALA A 174 -5.48 3.98 -21.58
N ILE A 175 -5.43 3.13 -20.55
CA ILE A 175 -5.02 1.73 -20.69
C ILE A 175 -6.11 0.96 -21.42
N LYS A 176 -5.73 0.16 -22.41
CA LYS A 176 -6.63 -0.79 -23.08
C LYS A 176 -6.26 -2.21 -22.68
N ILE A 177 -7.22 -2.98 -22.16
CA ILE A 177 -7.05 -4.40 -21.81
C ILE A 177 -7.97 -5.21 -22.71
N ALA A 178 -7.40 -6.06 -23.56
CA ALA A 178 -8.17 -7.00 -24.41
C ALA A 178 -9.34 -6.36 -25.20
N GLY A 179 -9.16 -5.11 -25.67
CA GLY A 179 -10.18 -4.36 -26.40
C GLY A 179 -11.12 -3.49 -25.54
N LEU A 180 -11.10 -3.64 -24.21
CA LEU A 180 -11.82 -2.76 -23.28
C LEU A 180 -10.99 -1.50 -23.01
N ASP A 181 -11.61 -0.34 -23.21
CA ASP A 181 -11.03 0.96 -22.91
C ASP A 181 -11.30 1.36 -21.45
N LEU A 182 -10.24 1.57 -20.66
CA LEU A 182 -10.34 1.96 -19.24
C LEU A 182 -10.44 3.49 -19.07
N SER A 183 -10.88 4.21 -20.10
CA SER A 183 -11.07 5.66 -20.04
C SER A 183 -12.20 6.07 -19.08
N SER A 184 -13.20 5.20 -18.88
CA SER A 184 -14.31 5.45 -17.95
C SER A 184 -13.94 5.13 -16.50
N SER A 185 -14.29 6.04 -15.58
CA SER A 185 -14.19 5.85 -14.12
C SER A 185 -14.83 4.54 -13.64
N ARG A 186 -15.88 4.08 -14.31
CA ARG A 186 -16.59 2.84 -13.98
C ARG A 186 -15.79 1.59 -14.32
N THR A 187 -15.11 1.59 -15.46
CA THR A 187 -14.27 0.47 -15.91
C THR A 187 -12.97 0.43 -15.12
N ILE A 188 -12.29 1.57 -14.97
CA ILE A 188 -11.04 1.64 -14.20
C ILE A 188 -11.28 1.37 -12.71
N GLY A 189 -12.44 1.75 -12.17
CA GLY A 189 -12.79 1.49 -10.78
C GLY A 189 -12.82 0.00 -10.44
N VAL A 190 -13.35 -0.85 -11.33
CA VAL A 190 -13.30 -2.31 -11.15
C VAL A 190 -11.85 -2.80 -11.07
N VAL A 191 -10.97 -2.27 -11.92
CA VAL A 191 -9.54 -2.63 -11.92
C VAL A 191 -8.85 -2.14 -10.65
N ILE A 192 -9.12 -0.91 -10.19
CA ILE A 192 -8.59 -0.37 -8.94
C ILE A 192 -8.97 -1.27 -7.75
N TRP A 193 -10.25 -1.65 -7.65
CA TRP A 193 -10.71 -2.53 -6.58
C TRP A 193 -10.13 -3.94 -6.69
N ALA A 194 -10.02 -4.49 -7.91
CA ALA A 194 -9.37 -5.79 -8.12
C ALA A 194 -7.90 -5.78 -7.68
N VAL A 195 -7.14 -4.74 -8.06
CA VAL A 195 -5.73 -4.57 -7.66
C VAL A 195 -5.61 -4.34 -6.16
N MET A 196 -6.50 -3.55 -5.55
CA MET A 196 -6.53 -3.33 -4.11
C MET A 196 -6.78 -4.63 -3.32
N LEU A 197 -7.77 -5.43 -3.75
CA LEU A 197 -8.05 -6.73 -3.14
C LEU A 197 -6.90 -7.72 -3.34
N LEU A 198 -6.29 -7.73 -4.52
CA LEU A 198 -5.08 -8.51 -4.80
C LEU A 198 -3.93 -8.10 -3.88
N ALA A 199 -3.68 -6.80 -3.73
CA ALA A 199 -2.65 -6.27 -2.84
C ALA A 199 -2.91 -6.65 -1.37
N MET A 200 -4.17 -6.58 -0.93
CA MET A 200 -4.57 -7.01 0.41
C MET A 200 -4.34 -8.52 0.61
N TRP A 201 -4.70 -9.35 -0.37
CA TRP A 201 -4.46 -10.79 -0.33
C TRP A 201 -2.97 -11.13 -0.32
N LEU A 202 -2.17 -10.49 -1.19
CA LEU A 202 -0.72 -10.64 -1.23
C LEU A 202 -0.07 -10.23 0.09
N LEU A 203 -0.51 -9.11 0.67
CA LEU A 203 -0.02 -8.66 1.97
C LEU A 203 -0.39 -9.65 3.07
N HIS A 204 -1.61 -10.20 3.06
CA HIS A 204 -2.00 -11.21 4.03
C HIS A 204 -1.10 -12.46 3.94
N ASN A 205 -0.87 -12.96 2.73
CA ASN A 205 0.03 -14.10 2.50
C ASN A 205 1.48 -13.79 2.88
N LEU A 206 1.97 -12.58 2.56
CA LEU A 206 3.31 -12.12 2.95
C LEU A 206 3.47 -12.12 4.47
N LEU A 207 2.48 -11.60 5.20
CA LEU A 207 2.54 -11.50 6.66
C LEU A 207 2.47 -12.86 7.36
N ASP A 208 1.87 -13.88 6.73
CA ASP A 208 1.84 -15.25 7.25
C ASP A 208 3.06 -16.10 6.82
N SER A 209 3.85 -15.61 5.85
CA SER A 209 5.09 -16.24 5.40
C SER A 209 6.25 -16.15 6.43
N ARG A 210 7.40 -16.74 6.10
CA ARG A 210 8.63 -16.65 6.93
C ARG A 210 9.09 -15.20 7.08
N GLU A 211 9.10 -14.46 5.97
CA GLU A 211 9.49 -13.04 5.96
C GLU A 211 8.52 -12.17 6.78
N GLY A 212 7.22 -12.50 6.72
CA GLY A 212 6.20 -11.85 7.54
C GLY A 212 6.45 -11.96 9.04
N ARG A 213 6.97 -13.11 9.49
CA ARG A 213 7.37 -13.29 10.90
C ARG A 213 8.59 -12.45 11.27
N ALA A 214 9.56 -12.32 10.36
CA ALA A 214 10.70 -11.42 10.55
C ALA A 214 10.22 -9.96 10.68
N ILE A 215 9.33 -9.50 9.79
CA ILE A 215 8.74 -8.14 9.87
C ILE A 215 8.04 -7.92 11.22
N ARG A 216 7.26 -8.90 11.70
CA ARG A 216 6.58 -8.82 13.02
C ARG A 216 7.56 -8.74 14.18
N SER A 217 8.75 -9.36 14.09
CA SER A 217 9.77 -9.27 15.15
C SER A 217 10.39 -7.87 15.28
N LEU A 218 10.38 -7.05 14.22
CA LEU A 218 10.87 -5.66 14.27
C LEU A 218 10.10 -4.80 15.28
N LYS A 219 8.81 -5.08 15.45
CA LYS A 219 7.95 -4.39 16.43
C LYS A 219 8.40 -4.56 17.88
N GLY A 220 9.16 -5.63 18.17
CA GLY A 220 9.76 -5.88 19.47
C GLY A 220 10.99 -5.02 19.78
N GLY A 221 11.42 -4.18 18.83
CA GLY A 221 12.69 -3.46 18.89
C GLY A 221 13.87 -4.31 18.44
N GLN A 222 14.92 -3.62 18.00
CA GLN A 222 16.17 -4.22 17.48
C GLN A 222 16.81 -5.18 18.50
N ILE A 223 16.70 -4.86 19.80
CA ILE A 223 17.19 -5.66 20.93
C ILE A 223 16.57 -7.07 20.96
N MET A 224 15.27 -7.22 20.65
CA MET A 224 14.62 -8.52 20.67
C MET A 224 14.99 -9.38 19.44
N ALA A 225 15.22 -8.76 18.28
CA ALA A 225 15.70 -9.47 17.09
C ALA A 225 17.16 -9.92 17.23
N GLU A 226 18.03 -9.07 17.80
CA GLU A 226 19.42 -9.39 18.14
C GLU A 226 19.51 -10.52 19.18
N SER A 227 18.65 -10.49 20.20
CA SER A 227 18.57 -11.54 21.22
C SER A 227 18.14 -12.90 20.66
N MET A 228 17.51 -12.92 19.47
CA MET A 228 17.11 -14.13 18.75
C MET A 228 18.11 -14.52 17.65
N GLY A 229 19.28 -13.88 17.60
CA GLY A 229 20.37 -14.21 16.67
C GLY A 229 20.18 -13.68 15.24
N VAL A 230 19.22 -12.78 15.02
CA VAL A 230 19.04 -12.11 13.72
C VAL A 230 20.02 -10.95 13.64
N ASN A 231 20.84 -10.91 12.58
CA ASN A 231 21.73 -9.78 12.35
C ASN A 231 20.91 -8.55 11.93
N THR A 232 20.96 -7.51 12.74
CA THR A 232 20.24 -6.24 12.59
C THR A 232 21.14 -5.10 12.08
N ALA A 233 22.40 -5.40 11.72
CA ALA A 233 23.40 -4.44 11.21
C ALA A 233 23.38 -4.31 9.68
#